data_AF-A0A7W0RNV7-F1
#
_entry.id   AF-A0A7W0RNV7-F1
#
_cell.length_a   1.000
_cell.length_b   1.000
_cell.length_c   1.000
_cell.angle_alpha   90.00
_cell.angle_beta   90.00
_cell.angle_gamma   90.00
#
_symmetry.space_group_name_H-M   'P 1'
#
loop_
_entity.id
_entity.type
_entity.pdbx_description
1 polymer ?
#
loop_
_entity_poly.entity_id
_entity_poly.type
_entity_poly.pdbx_seq_one_letter_code
_entity_poly.pdbx_strand_id
1 'polypeptide(L)'
;MTIAASNSFEDGIHAAGTLTQGQSVELRWELFTVPMSDVELEVWYQGSDRFTVELVGPNGAVLAIVAPGAAPAVLASGGQVAVMVANRLNDPNNADNNIGVFLVAGMPAGVYTVRLQGTQVTDGRFHAWIERDNRFQSQFPPPHDNTHTIGSISCGRLPLVVGSYDAHKPALPLSFFSSAGPTRDGREKPDVAAPGHNVLAAKSRTGTGAVRKSGTSMAAPATAGLVALVFAEARANGLNLTIDQTREVVIKAARRNPPSGTKWHDRYGIGRVSASAAVQAVINLTDGSGGGAATARGGRKRLSRKKK
;
A
#
# COMPACT_ATOMS: atom_id res chain seq x y z
N MET A 1 2.93 12.88 -5.47
CA MET A 1 3.86 11.95 -4.79
C MET A 1 3.75 10.58 -5.43
N THR A 2 4.88 9.92 -5.68
CA THR A 2 4.96 8.52 -6.13
C THR A 2 5.38 7.62 -4.97
N ILE A 3 4.70 6.49 -4.75
CA ILE A 3 5.00 5.57 -3.64
C ILE A 3 5.20 4.16 -4.20
N ALA A 4 6.16 3.42 -3.65
CA ALA A 4 6.39 2.02 -3.95
C ALA A 4 5.26 1.14 -3.37
N ALA A 5 4.76 0.17 -4.13
CA ALA A 5 3.68 -0.72 -3.70
C ALA A 5 4.00 -1.57 -2.44
N SER A 6 5.27 -1.71 -2.06
CA SER A 6 5.84 -2.69 -1.12
C SER A 6 6.32 -3.97 -1.82
N ASN A 7 7.01 -4.83 -1.08
CA ASN A 7 7.73 -6.01 -1.58
C ASN A 7 7.30 -7.30 -0.88
N SER A 8 6.03 -7.40 -0.47
CA SER A 8 5.57 -8.44 0.46
C SER A 8 4.54 -9.41 -0.10
N PHE A 9 4.50 -9.54 -1.43
CA PHE A 9 3.52 -10.43 -2.08
C PHE A 9 3.67 -11.90 -1.68
N GLU A 10 4.89 -12.39 -1.46
CA GLU A 10 5.14 -13.80 -1.13
C GLU A 10 5.60 -13.99 0.33
N ASP A 11 5.52 -12.93 1.15
CA ASP A 11 6.05 -12.93 2.52
C ASP A 11 5.12 -13.66 3.51
N GLY A 12 3.92 -14.06 3.09
CA GLY A 12 2.94 -14.73 3.96
C GLY A 12 2.41 -13.84 5.09
N ILE A 13 2.43 -12.53 4.92
CA ILE A 13 2.15 -11.55 5.98
C ILE A 13 0.69 -11.16 6.12
N HIS A 14 -0.20 -11.63 5.24
CA HIS A 14 -1.61 -11.27 5.26
C HIS A 14 -2.47 -12.53 5.46
N ALA A 15 -3.55 -12.36 6.21
CA ALA A 15 -4.63 -13.32 6.34
C ALA A 15 -5.97 -12.57 6.41
N ALA A 16 -7.05 -13.21 5.96
CA ALA A 16 -8.40 -12.68 6.10
C ALA A 16 -9.38 -13.80 6.44
N GLY A 17 -10.52 -13.42 6.99
CA GLY A 17 -11.56 -14.38 7.34
C GLY A 17 -12.87 -13.71 7.70
N THR A 18 -13.82 -14.53 8.14
CA THR A 18 -15.13 -14.07 8.61
C THR A 18 -15.51 -14.83 9.87
N LEU A 19 -16.04 -14.10 10.84
CA LEU A 19 -16.64 -14.65 12.05
C LEU A 19 -18.16 -14.51 11.99
N THR A 20 -18.86 -15.42 12.65
CA THR A 20 -20.29 -15.28 12.97
C THR A 20 -20.47 -15.14 14.48
N GLN A 21 -21.66 -14.75 14.92
CA GLN A 21 -21.98 -14.58 16.34
C GLN A 21 -21.69 -15.86 17.14
N GLY A 22 -20.84 -15.75 18.17
CA GLY A 22 -20.42 -16.84 19.04
C GLY A 22 -19.32 -17.75 18.47
N GLN A 23 -18.95 -17.60 17.19
CA GLN A 23 -17.90 -18.40 16.56
C GLN A 23 -16.51 -17.98 17.04
N SER A 24 -15.58 -18.93 17.03
CA SER A 24 -14.15 -18.67 17.15
C SER A 24 -13.40 -19.07 15.87
N VAL A 25 -12.35 -18.32 15.53
CA VAL A 25 -11.39 -18.60 14.45
C VAL A 25 -9.98 -18.47 15.01
N GLU A 26 -9.07 -19.30 14.51
CA GLU A 26 -7.66 -19.29 14.92
C GLU A 26 -6.78 -18.83 13.76
N LEU A 27 -5.95 -17.82 14.01
CA LEU A 27 -4.86 -17.43 13.14
C LEU A 27 -3.56 -17.98 13.71
N ARG A 28 -2.91 -18.88 12.97
CA ARG A 28 -1.61 -19.40 13.33
C ARG A 28 -0.52 -18.44 12.85
N TRP A 29 0.36 -18.04 13.75
CA TRP A 29 1.46 -17.12 13.49
C TRP A 29 2.79 -17.83 13.74
N GLU A 30 3.56 -18.03 12.68
CA GLU A 30 4.78 -18.84 12.69
C GLU A 30 6.02 -17.95 12.85
N LEU A 31 6.72 -18.11 13.98
CA LEU A 31 8.05 -17.56 14.21
C LEU A 31 9.08 -18.68 14.03
N PHE A 32 9.81 -18.69 12.91
CA PHE A 32 10.78 -19.75 12.59
C PHE A 32 12.02 -19.74 13.47
N THR A 33 12.40 -18.55 13.91
CA THR A 33 13.58 -18.32 14.75
C THR A 33 13.19 -17.38 15.88
N VAL A 34 14.02 -17.36 16.92
CA VAL A 34 13.87 -16.36 17.99
C VAL A 34 14.08 -14.99 17.36
N PRO A 35 13.12 -14.06 17.48
CA PRO A 35 13.17 -12.80 16.77
C PRO A 35 14.25 -11.89 17.39
N MET A 36 15.04 -11.22 16.55
CA MET A 36 16.07 -10.26 16.97
C MET A 36 15.54 -8.83 17.10
N SER A 37 14.28 -8.62 16.72
CA SER A 37 13.51 -7.37 16.78
C SER A 37 12.13 -7.69 17.32
N ASP A 38 11.41 -6.69 17.78
CA ASP A 38 9.99 -6.85 18.12
C ASP A 38 9.23 -7.25 16.86
N VAL A 39 8.24 -8.13 17.02
CA VAL A 39 7.36 -8.57 15.95
C VAL A 39 5.91 -8.25 16.31
N GLU A 40 5.17 -7.78 15.32
CA GLU A 40 3.82 -7.27 15.49
C GLU A 40 2.86 -7.98 14.52
N LEU A 41 1.69 -8.32 15.04
CA LEU A 41 0.54 -8.76 14.28
C LEU A 41 -0.65 -7.87 14.62
N GLU A 42 -1.30 -7.35 13.59
CA GLU A 42 -2.51 -6.55 13.70
C GLU A 42 -3.71 -7.31 13.15
N VAL A 43 -4.90 -7.08 13.71
CA VAL A 43 -6.19 -7.51 13.14
C VAL A 43 -7.11 -6.30 13.06
N TRP A 44 -7.66 -6.05 11.88
CA TRP A 44 -8.61 -4.96 11.61
C TRP A 44 -9.97 -5.51 11.21
N TYR A 45 -11.02 -4.97 11.81
CA TYR A 45 -12.41 -5.41 11.61
C TYR A 45 -13.40 -4.25 11.80
N GLN A 46 -14.64 -4.42 11.32
CA GLN A 46 -15.61 -3.33 11.26
C GLN A 46 -15.94 -2.77 12.67
N GLY A 47 -16.10 -1.45 12.75
CA GLY A 47 -16.45 -0.74 14.00
C GLY A 47 -17.70 -1.24 14.73
N SER A 48 -18.67 -1.83 14.02
CA SER A 48 -19.92 -2.40 14.59
C SER A 48 -19.75 -3.79 15.22
N ASP A 49 -18.63 -4.46 14.96
CA ASP A 49 -18.38 -5.81 15.46
C ASP A 49 -17.57 -5.78 16.76
N ARG A 50 -17.58 -6.88 17.52
CA ARG A 50 -16.85 -7.04 18.79
C ARG A 50 -16.18 -8.41 18.81
N PHE A 51 -14.86 -8.43 18.63
CA PHE A 51 -14.07 -9.66 18.69
C PHE A 51 -13.21 -9.68 19.95
N THR A 52 -13.36 -10.70 20.80
CA THR A 52 -12.38 -10.97 21.85
C THR A 52 -11.16 -11.62 21.23
N VAL A 53 -9.95 -11.22 21.67
CA VAL A 53 -8.70 -11.86 21.26
C VAL A 53 -8.13 -12.68 22.41
N GLU A 54 -7.69 -13.89 22.11
CA GLU A 54 -6.87 -14.73 22.97
C GLU A 54 -5.56 -15.06 22.24
N LEU A 55 -4.43 -14.83 22.92
CA LEU A 55 -3.12 -15.21 22.42
C LEU A 55 -2.65 -16.46 23.16
N VAL A 56 -2.34 -17.50 22.40
CA VAL A 56 -1.78 -18.77 22.90
C VAL A 56 -0.35 -18.90 22.41
N GLY A 57 0.57 -19.20 23.33
CA GLY A 57 1.99 -19.40 23.02
C GLY A 57 2.30 -20.78 22.42
N PRO A 58 3.53 -21.01 21.94
CA PRO A 58 3.93 -22.26 21.28
C PRO A 58 3.83 -23.51 22.15
N ASN A 59 3.84 -23.36 23.47
CA ASN A 59 3.67 -24.44 24.45
C ASN A 59 2.20 -24.73 24.80
N GLY A 60 1.24 -24.05 24.15
CA GLY A 60 -0.18 -24.15 24.44
C GLY A 60 -0.65 -23.30 25.63
N ALA A 61 0.23 -22.55 26.28
CA ALA A 61 -0.16 -21.67 27.37
C ALA A 61 -0.90 -20.43 26.84
N VAL A 62 -2.01 -20.09 27.48
CA VAL A 62 -2.71 -18.82 27.23
C VAL A 62 -1.87 -17.68 27.79
N LEU A 63 -1.42 -16.78 26.92
CA LEU A 63 -0.57 -15.64 27.28
C LEU A 63 -1.39 -14.38 27.58
N ALA A 64 -2.52 -14.20 26.90
CA ALA A 64 -3.41 -13.07 27.11
C ALA A 64 -4.83 -13.36 26.60
N ILE A 65 -5.83 -12.78 27.25
CA ILE A 65 -7.21 -12.66 26.75
C ILE A 65 -7.63 -11.21 26.91
N VAL A 66 -8.04 -10.56 25.83
CA VAL A 66 -8.41 -9.13 25.83
C VAL A 66 -9.76 -8.93 25.16
N ALA A 67 -10.74 -8.56 25.98
CA ALA A 67 -12.08 -8.22 25.52
C ALA A 67 -12.08 -6.89 24.73
N PRO A 68 -13.06 -6.68 23.84
CA PRO A 68 -13.24 -5.43 23.09
C PRO A 68 -13.23 -4.18 24.00
N GLY A 69 -12.28 -3.27 23.78
CA GLY A 69 -12.17 -2.01 24.54
C GLY A 69 -11.63 -2.14 25.97
N ALA A 70 -11.20 -3.34 26.39
CA ALA A 70 -10.55 -3.53 27.68
C ALA A 70 -9.14 -2.92 27.69
N ALA A 71 -8.57 -2.76 28.90
CA ALA A 71 -7.18 -2.38 29.06
C ALA A 71 -6.25 -3.42 28.40
N PRO A 72 -5.12 -3.01 27.79
CA PRO A 72 -4.17 -3.95 27.20
C PRO A 72 -3.64 -4.95 28.22
N ALA A 73 -3.49 -6.21 27.81
CA ALA A 73 -2.77 -7.21 28.59
C ALA A 73 -1.28 -7.06 28.34
N VAL A 74 -0.50 -6.99 29.42
CA VAL A 74 0.97 -6.90 29.38
C VAL A 74 1.52 -8.04 30.21
N LEU A 75 2.25 -8.95 29.57
CA LEU A 75 2.97 -10.02 30.25
C LEU A 75 4.43 -9.60 30.39
N ALA A 76 4.99 -9.66 31.60
CA ALA A 76 6.39 -9.40 31.85
C ALA A 76 7.17 -10.70 32.07
N SER A 77 8.42 -10.74 31.59
CA SER A 77 9.40 -11.79 31.87
C SER A 77 10.69 -11.14 32.39
N GLY A 78 11.17 -11.59 33.55
CA GLY A 78 12.39 -11.01 34.15
C GLY A 78 12.33 -9.51 34.44
N GLY A 79 11.13 -8.93 34.64
CA GLY A 79 10.95 -7.50 34.88
C GLY A 79 10.87 -6.62 33.63
N GLN A 80 10.89 -7.21 32.43
CA GLN A 80 10.68 -6.51 31.16
C GLN A 80 9.38 -6.99 30.50
N VAL A 81 8.73 -6.11 29.74
CA VAL A 81 7.56 -6.49 28.93
C VAL A 81 7.99 -7.53 27.90
N ALA A 82 7.28 -8.64 27.83
CA ALA A 82 7.51 -9.74 26.90
C ALA A 82 6.43 -9.81 25.81
N VAL A 83 5.18 -9.56 26.21
CA VAL A 83 4.02 -9.57 25.32
C VAL A 83 3.12 -8.39 25.65
N MET A 84 2.60 -7.73 24.64
CA MET A 84 1.49 -6.78 24.77
C MET A 84 0.36 -7.15 23.80
N VAL A 85 -0.87 -7.25 24.30
CA VAL A 85 -2.07 -7.44 23.49
C VAL A 85 -3.04 -6.30 23.78
N ALA A 86 -3.47 -5.60 22.74
CA ALA A 86 -4.45 -4.52 22.81
C ALA A 86 -5.64 -4.82 21.90
N ASN A 87 -6.84 -4.43 22.33
CA ASN A 87 -8.07 -4.56 21.55
C ASN A 87 -8.82 -3.22 21.56
N ARG A 88 -8.39 -2.33 20.66
CA ARG A 88 -8.86 -0.94 20.58
C ARG A 88 -10.10 -0.87 19.70
N LEU A 89 -11.10 -0.13 20.18
CA LEU A 89 -12.31 0.15 19.42
C LEU A 89 -12.25 1.55 18.81
N ASN A 90 -12.94 1.73 17.68
CA ASN A 90 -13.20 3.02 17.06
C ASN A 90 -11.90 3.82 16.80
N ASP A 91 -11.02 3.28 15.96
CA ASP A 91 -9.80 3.95 15.55
C ASP A 91 -10.13 5.32 14.93
N PRO A 92 -9.46 6.41 15.35
CA PRO A 92 -9.84 7.76 14.97
C PRO A 92 -9.73 8.03 13.47
N ASN A 93 -9.01 7.20 12.71
CA ASN A 93 -8.80 7.43 11.28
C ASN A 93 -9.92 6.88 10.39
N ASN A 94 -10.62 5.84 10.83
CA ASN A 94 -11.60 5.12 10.00
C ASN A 94 -12.80 4.53 10.76
N ALA A 95 -12.87 4.72 12.09
CA ALA A 95 -13.88 4.17 13.00
C ALA A 95 -13.94 2.63 13.08
N ASP A 96 -12.98 1.93 12.47
CA ASP A 96 -12.85 0.49 12.61
C ASP A 96 -12.16 0.11 13.91
N ASN A 97 -12.24 -1.18 14.25
CA ASN A 97 -11.59 -1.72 15.43
C ASN A 97 -10.25 -2.36 15.05
N ASN A 98 -9.30 -2.33 15.98
CA ASN A 98 -7.95 -2.85 15.79
C ASN A 98 -7.53 -3.66 17.02
N ILE A 99 -7.08 -4.89 16.77
CA ILE A 99 -6.34 -5.69 17.73
C ILE A 99 -4.87 -5.62 17.35
N GLY A 100 -4.00 -5.32 18.32
CA GLY A 100 -2.55 -5.34 18.14
C GLY A 100 -1.92 -6.36 19.08
N VAL A 101 -1.07 -7.24 18.54
CA VAL A 101 -0.31 -8.24 19.27
C VAL A 101 1.18 -7.97 19.04
N PHE A 102 1.89 -7.66 20.11
CA PHE A 102 3.31 -7.33 20.09
C PHE A 102 4.08 -8.35 20.90
N LEU A 103 5.08 -8.97 20.28
CA LEU A 103 6.04 -9.85 20.95
C LEU A 103 7.40 -9.17 20.89
N VAL A 104 8.06 -9.02 22.03
CA VAL A 104 9.39 -8.40 22.05
C VAL A 104 10.47 -9.32 21.49
N ALA A 105 11.59 -8.73 21.08
CA ALA A 105 12.78 -9.49 20.69
C ALA A 105 13.17 -10.53 21.77
N GLY A 106 13.55 -11.74 21.34
CA GLY A 106 13.94 -12.82 22.25
C GLY A 106 12.80 -13.77 22.66
N MET A 107 11.56 -13.50 22.28
CA MET A 107 10.44 -14.42 22.55
C MET A 107 10.67 -15.80 21.90
N PRO A 108 10.20 -16.90 22.51
CA PRO A 108 10.40 -18.24 21.97
C PRO A 108 9.89 -18.36 20.53
N ALA A 109 10.69 -18.99 19.67
CA ALA A 109 10.26 -19.40 18.34
C ALA A 109 9.15 -20.45 18.45
N GLY A 110 8.36 -20.58 17.39
CA GLY A 110 7.27 -21.54 17.30
C GLY A 110 5.98 -20.91 16.80
N VAL A 111 4.89 -21.62 17.01
CA VAL A 111 3.58 -21.24 16.51
C VAL A 111 2.78 -20.58 17.62
N TYR A 112 2.54 -19.29 17.47
CA TYR A 112 1.58 -18.57 18.30
C TYR A 112 0.19 -18.70 17.66
N THR A 113 -0.85 -18.76 18.47
CA THR A 113 -2.23 -18.79 17.97
C THR A 113 -2.97 -17.55 18.45
N VAL A 114 -3.42 -16.72 17.51
CA VAL A 114 -4.31 -15.59 17.76
C VAL A 114 -5.73 -16.10 17.52
N ARG A 115 -6.44 -16.41 18.60
CA ARG A 115 -7.83 -16.87 18.56
C ARG A 115 -8.76 -15.67 18.69
N LEU A 116 -9.62 -15.50 17.70
CA LEU A 116 -10.64 -14.45 17.66
C LEU A 116 -11.99 -15.07 17.96
N GLN A 117 -12.78 -14.45 18.84
CA GLN A 117 -14.15 -14.89 19.16
C GLN A 117 -15.15 -13.75 18.89
N GLY A 118 -16.16 -14.02 18.06
CA GLY A 118 -17.21 -13.08 17.70
C GLY A 118 -18.24 -12.89 18.82
N THR A 119 -18.08 -11.88 19.68
CA THR A 119 -19.02 -11.59 20.79
C THR A 119 -20.20 -10.71 20.39
N GLN A 120 -20.06 -9.89 19.35
CA GLN A 120 -21.13 -9.17 18.66
C GLN A 120 -20.73 -9.06 17.19
N VAL A 121 -21.54 -9.57 16.26
CA VAL A 121 -21.15 -9.64 14.85
C VAL A 121 -22.28 -9.18 13.92
N THR A 122 -21.97 -8.18 13.09
CA THR A 122 -22.82 -7.61 12.05
C THR A 122 -22.25 -7.91 10.65
N ASP A 123 -20.96 -7.64 10.41
CA ASP A 123 -20.28 -7.93 9.14
C ASP A 123 -19.41 -9.20 9.25
N GLY A 124 -18.61 -9.29 10.30
CA GLY A 124 -17.81 -10.47 10.62
C GLY A 124 -16.48 -10.53 9.90
N ARG A 125 -16.25 -9.77 8.83
CA ARG A 125 -14.98 -9.78 8.09
C ARG A 125 -13.86 -9.17 8.92
N PHE A 126 -12.70 -9.80 8.84
CA PHE A 126 -11.46 -9.24 9.37
C PHE A 126 -10.31 -9.45 8.38
N HIS A 127 -9.30 -8.59 8.51
CA HIS A 127 -7.99 -8.78 7.90
C HIS A 127 -6.93 -8.72 9.00
N ALA A 128 -5.89 -9.52 8.86
CA ALA A 128 -4.75 -9.54 9.75
C ALA A 128 -3.46 -9.33 8.96
N TRP A 129 -2.54 -8.53 9.51
CA TRP A 129 -1.22 -8.31 8.93
C TRP A 129 -0.14 -8.59 9.96
N ILE A 130 0.94 -9.21 9.51
CA ILE A 130 2.21 -9.28 10.24
C ILE A 130 3.09 -8.16 9.73
N GLU A 131 3.64 -7.37 10.64
CA GLU A 131 4.53 -6.28 10.26
C GLU A 131 5.82 -6.78 9.62
N ARG A 132 6.35 -5.95 8.72
CA ARG A 132 7.48 -6.34 7.89
C ARG A 132 8.78 -6.37 8.69
N ASP A 133 9.46 -7.52 8.68
CA ASP A 133 10.81 -7.67 9.22
C ASP A 133 11.81 -8.01 8.11
N ASN A 134 12.82 -7.16 7.93
CA ASN A 134 13.83 -7.33 6.87
C ASN A 134 14.92 -8.36 7.20
N ARG A 135 14.89 -8.97 8.39
CA ARG A 135 15.86 -9.96 8.86
C ARG A 135 15.21 -11.33 9.01
N PHE A 136 14.06 -11.40 9.68
CA PHE A 136 13.36 -12.66 9.95
C PHE A 136 11.84 -12.46 9.86
N GLN A 137 11.31 -12.49 8.64
CA GLN A 137 9.88 -12.38 8.43
C GLN A 137 9.15 -13.58 9.05
N SER A 138 8.30 -13.31 10.03
CA SER A 138 7.30 -14.28 10.51
C SER A 138 6.10 -14.28 9.54
N GLN A 139 5.32 -15.36 9.53
CA GLN A 139 4.27 -15.53 8.54
C GLN A 139 3.03 -16.24 9.09
N PHE A 140 1.94 -16.12 8.36
CA PHE A 140 0.84 -17.06 8.39
C PHE A 140 1.21 -18.31 7.56
N PRO A 141 0.76 -19.52 7.97
CA PRO A 141 1.07 -20.74 7.23
C PRO A 141 0.46 -20.75 5.82
N PRO A 142 1.04 -21.51 4.87
CA PRO A 142 0.47 -21.66 3.54
C PRO A 142 -0.88 -22.42 3.56
N PRO A 143 -1.76 -22.21 2.55
CA PRO A 143 -1.58 -21.31 1.41
C PRO A 143 -1.70 -19.84 1.83
N HIS A 144 -0.77 -19.01 1.36
CA HIS A 144 -0.74 -17.59 1.73
C HIS A 144 -1.87 -16.81 1.06
N ASP A 145 -2.52 -15.93 1.83
CA ASP A 145 -3.34 -14.86 1.26
C ASP A 145 -2.41 -13.75 0.76
N ASN A 146 -2.16 -13.75 -0.55
CA ASN A 146 -1.27 -12.76 -1.17
C ASN A 146 -2.04 -11.50 -1.62
N THR A 147 -3.32 -11.37 -1.27
CA THR A 147 -4.09 -10.15 -1.50
C THR A 147 -3.76 -9.10 -0.43
N HIS A 148 -4.08 -7.83 -0.68
CA HIS A 148 -3.92 -6.75 0.31
C HIS A 148 -2.52 -6.64 0.95
N THR A 149 -1.48 -7.08 0.25
CA THR A 149 -0.08 -6.97 0.67
C THR A 149 0.52 -5.60 0.36
N ILE A 150 -0.28 -4.68 -0.18
CA ILE A 150 0.09 -3.29 -0.48
C ILE A 150 0.48 -2.56 0.81
N GLY A 151 1.57 -1.80 0.78
CA GLY A 151 2.05 -1.09 1.97
C GLY A 151 1.04 -0.09 2.53
N SER A 152 1.06 0.13 3.84
CA SER A 152 0.13 1.03 4.55
C SER A 152 0.15 2.46 4.00
N ILE A 153 1.33 3.05 3.75
CA ILE A 153 1.43 4.39 3.11
C ILE A 153 0.95 4.41 1.65
N SER A 154 0.95 3.26 0.99
CA SER A 154 0.43 3.08 -0.38
C SER A 154 -1.10 2.99 -0.40
N CYS A 155 -1.74 2.85 0.75
CA CYS A 155 -3.19 2.90 0.87
C CYS A 155 -3.74 4.33 0.80
N GLY A 156 -2.94 5.37 0.59
CA GLY A 156 -3.44 6.74 0.38
C GLY A 156 -4.32 6.88 -0.87
N ARG A 157 -5.25 7.84 -0.89
CA ARG A 157 -6.15 8.08 -2.04
C ARG A 157 -5.40 8.64 -3.26
N LEU A 158 -4.64 9.70 -3.05
CA LEU A 158 -4.00 10.48 -4.12
C LEU A 158 -2.57 10.08 -4.51
N PRO A 159 -1.74 9.43 -3.68
CA PRO A 159 -0.41 9.02 -4.13
C PRO A 159 -0.48 8.08 -5.33
N LEU A 160 0.43 8.28 -6.30
CA LEU A 160 0.59 7.36 -7.43
C LEU A 160 1.43 6.17 -6.97
N VAL A 161 0.79 5.02 -6.77
CA VAL A 161 1.39 3.81 -6.21
C VAL A 161 1.86 2.92 -7.35
N VAL A 162 3.10 2.45 -7.22
CA VAL A 162 3.83 1.81 -8.32
C VAL A 162 4.24 0.39 -7.96
N GLY A 163 3.68 -0.58 -8.68
CA GLY A 163 4.10 -1.98 -8.68
C GLY A 163 5.39 -2.21 -9.48
N SER A 164 5.94 -3.42 -9.41
CA SER A 164 7.21 -3.78 -10.05
C SER A 164 7.05 -4.95 -11.01
N TYR A 165 7.67 -4.82 -12.19
CA TYR A 165 7.84 -5.91 -13.15
C TYR A 165 9.30 -6.06 -13.61
N ASP A 166 9.59 -7.22 -14.19
CA ASP A 166 10.89 -7.53 -14.80
C ASP A 166 10.92 -7.12 -16.27
N ALA A 167 11.61 -6.02 -16.57
CA ALA A 167 11.74 -5.49 -17.92
C ALA A 167 12.79 -6.20 -18.78
N HIS A 168 13.57 -7.14 -18.20
CA HIS A 168 14.61 -7.89 -18.93
C HIS A 168 14.03 -9.09 -19.69
N LYS A 169 12.76 -9.44 -19.43
CA LYS A 169 12.08 -10.58 -20.05
C LYS A 169 11.03 -10.10 -21.05
N PRO A 170 10.90 -10.73 -22.23
CA PRO A 170 9.91 -10.32 -23.25
C PRO A 170 8.47 -10.32 -22.76
N ALA A 171 8.11 -11.29 -21.91
CA ALA A 171 6.77 -11.40 -21.32
C ALA A 171 6.48 -10.32 -20.26
N LEU A 172 7.50 -9.55 -19.84
CA LEU A 172 7.42 -8.55 -18.80
C LEU A 172 6.66 -9.10 -17.58
N PRO A 173 7.13 -10.14 -16.89
CA PRO A 173 6.42 -10.72 -15.76
C PRO A 173 6.49 -9.81 -14.53
N LEU A 174 5.48 -9.88 -13.66
CA LEU A 174 5.52 -9.20 -12.37
C LEU A 174 6.74 -9.67 -11.57
N SER A 175 7.37 -8.76 -10.85
CA SER A 175 8.39 -9.14 -9.87
C SER A 175 7.73 -9.93 -8.76
N PHE A 176 8.25 -11.12 -8.43
CA PHE A 176 7.66 -12.03 -7.44
C PHE A 176 7.26 -11.31 -6.13
N PHE A 177 8.11 -10.40 -5.65
CA PHE A 177 7.87 -9.60 -4.44
C PHE A 177 6.82 -8.49 -4.55
N SER A 178 6.44 -8.03 -5.75
CA SER A 178 5.62 -6.81 -5.90
C SER A 178 4.27 -6.99 -5.24
N SER A 179 4.03 -6.27 -4.15
CA SER A 179 2.78 -6.34 -3.39
C SER A 179 1.52 -6.16 -4.26
N ALA A 180 0.45 -6.79 -3.83
CA ALA A 180 -0.85 -6.75 -4.46
C ALA A 180 -1.86 -5.97 -3.62
N GLY A 181 -2.81 -5.34 -4.30
CA GLY A 181 -4.01 -4.82 -3.67
C GLY A 181 -5.12 -5.85 -3.52
N PRO A 182 -6.37 -5.36 -3.40
CA PRO A 182 -6.72 -3.95 -3.20
C PRO A 182 -6.29 -3.44 -1.81
N THR A 183 -6.60 -2.18 -1.49
CA THR A 183 -6.58 -1.75 -0.08
C THR A 183 -7.73 -2.43 0.69
N ARG A 184 -7.67 -2.46 2.03
CA ARG A 184 -8.73 -3.09 2.86
C ARG A 184 -10.13 -2.54 2.57
N ASP A 185 -10.23 -1.24 2.26
CA ASP A 185 -11.47 -0.57 1.89
C ASP A 185 -11.82 -0.71 0.38
N GLY A 186 -11.16 -1.62 -0.33
CA GLY A 186 -11.48 -2.02 -1.71
C GLY A 186 -10.96 -1.09 -2.80
N ARG A 187 -10.15 -0.08 -2.48
CA ARG A 187 -9.59 0.79 -3.51
C ARG A 187 -8.51 0.07 -4.31
N GLU A 188 -8.53 0.31 -5.61
CA GLU A 188 -7.61 -0.25 -6.58
C GLU A 188 -6.21 0.36 -6.42
N LYS A 189 -5.29 -0.38 -5.79
CA LYS A 189 -3.86 -0.05 -5.65
C LYS A 189 -3.01 -1.31 -5.89
N PRO A 190 -1.90 -1.27 -6.64
CA PRO A 190 -1.21 -0.11 -7.17
C PRO A 190 -1.97 0.55 -8.32
N ASP A 191 -1.62 1.79 -8.65
CA ASP A 191 -2.24 2.51 -9.77
C ASP A 191 -1.64 2.05 -11.12
N VAL A 192 -0.33 1.83 -11.14
CA VAL A 192 0.48 1.46 -12.32
C VAL A 192 1.68 0.60 -11.89
N ALA A 193 2.43 0.07 -12.85
CA ALA A 193 3.71 -0.59 -12.60
C ALA A 193 4.85 -0.03 -13.45
N ALA A 194 6.08 -0.19 -12.97
CA ALA A 194 7.30 0.18 -13.69
C ALA A 194 8.39 -0.90 -13.54
N PRO A 195 9.47 -0.86 -14.33
CA PRO A 195 10.62 -1.74 -14.14
C PRO A 195 11.19 -1.60 -12.72
N GLY A 196 11.21 -2.68 -11.96
CA GLY A 196 11.77 -2.71 -10.60
C GLY A 196 12.57 -3.97 -10.29
N HIS A 197 12.71 -4.90 -11.24
CA HIS A 197 13.56 -6.08 -11.12
C HIS A 197 14.94 -5.83 -11.72
N ASN A 198 16.00 -6.09 -10.94
CA ASN A 198 17.39 -6.06 -11.39
C ASN A 198 17.79 -4.74 -12.10
N VAL A 199 17.31 -3.62 -11.57
CA VAL A 199 17.51 -2.27 -12.11
C VAL A 199 18.92 -1.81 -11.78
N LEU A 200 19.66 -1.35 -12.80
CA LEU A 200 21.00 -0.78 -12.63
C LEU A 200 20.86 0.69 -12.20
N ALA A 201 21.46 1.05 -11.07
CA ALA A 201 21.42 2.40 -10.51
C ALA A 201 22.78 2.81 -9.91
N ALA A 202 22.96 4.09 -9.60
CA ALA A 202 24.18 4.61 -9.02
C ALA A 202 24.54 3.92 -7.69
N LYS A 203 25.81 3.54 -7.51
CA LYS A 203 26.31 2.91 -6.30
C LYS A 203 26.94 3.97 -5.39
N SER A 204 26.37 4.12 -4.19
CA SER A 204 26.89 5.03 -3.16
C SER A 204 28.37 4.78 -2.88
N ARG A 205 29.11 5.86 -2.58
CA ARG A 205 30.55 5.85 -2.24
C ARG A 205 31.50 5.40 -3.34
N THR A 206 31.11 5.47 -4.61
CA THR A 206 31.98 5.06 -5.75
C THR A 206 32.23 6.14 -6.79
N GLY A 207 31.52 7.27 -6.76
CA GLY A 207 31.63 8.37 -7.73
C GLY A 207 31.04 8.06 -9.11
N THR A 208 31.37 6.90 -9.69
CA THR A 208 30.97 6.48 -11.04
C THR A 208 30.41 5.06 -11.11
N GLY A 209 30.43 4.33 -10.00
CA GLY A 209 29.99 2.94 -9.96
C GLY A 209 28.47 2.78 -10.07
N ALA A 210 28.06 1.62 -10.57
CA ALA A 210 26.67 1.21 -10.65
C ALA A 210 26.47 -0.13 -9.93
N VAL A 211 25.24 -0.37 -9.46
CA VAL A 211 24.83 -1.60 -8.78
C VAL A 211 23.43 -1.97 -9.23
N ARG A 212 23.16 -3.27 -9.34
CA ARG A 212 21.82 -3.77 -9.60
C ARG A 212 21.09 -4.04 -8.29
N LYS A 213 19.84 -3.60 -8.20
CA LYS A 213 18.95 -3.87 -7.08
C LYS A 213 17.54 -4.17 -7.60
N SER A 214 16.74 -4.84 -6.77
CA SER A 214 15.35 -5.17 -7.05
C SER A 214 14.44 -4.64 -5.95
N GLY A 215 13.25 -4.18 -6.33
CA GLY A 215 12.22 -3.71 -5.42
C GLY A 215 11.27 -2.73 -6.09
N THR A 216 10.05 -2.61 -5.57
CA THR A 216 9.14 -1.50 -5.94
C THR A 216 9.75 -0.14 -5.60
N SER A 217 10.71 -0.09 -4.67
CA SER A 217 11.59 1.06 -4.41
C SER A 217 12.45 1.50 -5.60
N MET A 218 12.63 0.65 -6.63
CA MET A 218 13.28 1.03 -7.89
C MET A 218 12.28 1.45 -8.96
N ALA A 219 11.07 0.88 -8.92
CA ALA A 219 9.97 1.25 -9.81
C ALA A 219 9.40 2.64 -9.52
N ALA A 220 9.23 2.99 -8.24
CA ALA A 220 8.69 4.27 -7.80
C ALA A 220 9.51 5.50 -8.28
N PRO A 221 10.85 5.57 -8.10
CA PRO A 221 11.64 6.71 -8.59
C PRO A 221 11.71 6.79 -10.12
N ALA A 222 11.65 5.68 -10.84
CA ALA A 222 11.53 5.71 -12.31
C ALA A 222 10.22 6.40 -12.74
N THR A 223 9.12 6.13 -12.04
CA THR A 223 7.85 6.81 -12.25
C THR A 223 7.89 8.27 -11.80
N ALA A 224 8.63 8.60 -10.74
CA ALA A 224 8.85 9.99 -10.34
C ALA A 224 9.56 10.81 -11.42
N GLY A 225 10.58 10.23 -12.06
CA GLY A 225 11.25 10.83 -13.22
C GLY A 225 10.30 11.05 -14.41
N LEU A 226 9.41 10.10 -14.68
CA LEU A 226 8.34 10.27 -15.67
C LEU A 226 7.41 11.44 -15.33
N VAL A 227 6.97 11.54 -14.07
CA VAL A 227 6.11 12.65 -13.61
C VAL A 227 6.84 14.00 -13.75
N ALA A 228 8.16 14.03 -13.53
CA ALA A 228 8.96 15.23 -13.77
C ALA A 228 8.94 15.67 -15.25
N LEU A 229 8.96 14.72 -16.20
CA LEU A 229 8.81 15.02 -17.63
C LEU A 229 7.42 15.57 -17.96
N VAL A 230 6.37 15.00 -17.36
CA VAL A 230 4.99 15.52 -17.48
C VAL A 230 4.90 16.96 -16.98
N PHE A 231 5.54 17.28 -15.85
CA PHE A 231 5.58 18.65 -15.34
C PHE A 231 6.42 19.60 -16.19
N ALA A 232 7.54 19.13 -16.75
CA ALA A 232 8.36 19.93 -17.65
C ALA A 232 7.57 20.32 -18.91
N GLU A 233 6.88 19.36 -19.53
CA GLU A 233 6.05 19.60 -20.71
C GLU A 233 4.87 20.52 -20.38
N ALA A 234 4.17 20.27 -19.27
CA ALA A 234 3.05 21.11 -18.86
C ALA A 234 3.50 22.56 -18.67
N ARG A 235 4.63 22.78 -17.99
CA ARG A 235 5.19 24.11 -17.76
C ARG A 235 5.60 24.78 -19.07
N ALA A 236 6.21 24.06 -20.00
CA ALA A 236 6.61 24.59 -21.30
C ALA A 236 5.40 25.14 -22.10
N ASN A 237 4.22 24.59 -21.86
CA ASN A 237 2.97 25.00 -22.49
C ASN A 237 2.07 25.88 -21.59
N GLY A 238 2.60 26.42 -20.49
CA GLY A 238 1.83 27.31 -19.59
C GLY A 238 0.72 26.61 -18.79
N LEU A 239 0.76 25.28 -18.67
CA LEU A 239 -0.17 24.49 -17.87
C LEU A 239 0.35 24.29 -16.45
N ASN A 240 -0.56 24.29 -15.47
CA ASN A 240 -0.28 23.92 -14.09
C ASN A 240 -1.19 22.75 -13.69
N LEU A 241 -0.68 21.53 -13.77
CA LEU A 241 -1.47 20.34 -13.54
C LEU A 241 -1.72 20.12 -12.04
N THR A 242 -2.97 19.87 -11.67
CA THR A 242 -3.32 19.40 -10.33
C THR A 242 -2.84 17.96 -10.12
N ILE A 243 -2.89 17.48 -8.87
CA ILE A 243 -2.57 16.09 -8.55
C ILE A 243 -3.46 15.10 -9.32
N ASP A 244 -4.76 15.40 -9.46
CA ASP A 244 -5.70 14.54 -10.17
C ASP A 244 -5.41 14.52 -11.68
N GLN A 245 -5.17 15.68 -12.28
CA GLN A 245 -4.78 15.78 -13.69
C GLN A 245 -3.46 15.04 -13.96
N THR A 246 -2.49 15.15 -13.04
CA THR A 246 -1.22 14.44 -13.15
C THR A 246 -1.41 12.93 -13.09
N ARG A 247 -2.23 12.43 -12.14
CA ARG A 247 -2.56 11.01 -12.03
C ARG A 247 -3.26 10.52 -13.30
N GLU A 248 -4.24 11.27 -13.78
CA GLU A 248 -5.02 10.94 -14.97
C GLU A 248 -4.14 10.82 -16.22
N VAL A 249 -3.24 11.78 -16.46
CA VAL A 249 -2.27 11.73 -17.56
C VAL A 249 -1.44 10.45 -17.50
N VAL A 250 -0.88 10.11 -16.34
CA VAL A 250 -0.02 8.93 -16.19
C VAL A 250 -0.81 7.63 -16.35
N ILE A 251 -2.00 7.53 -15.74
CA ILE A 251 -2.84 6.33 -15.76
C ILE A 251 -3.39 6.08 -17.17
N LYS A 252 -3.87 7.12 -17.87
CA LYS A 252 -4.38 6.99 -19.25
C LYS A 252 -3.28 6.63 -20.25
N ALA A 253 -2.06 7.09 -20.03
CA ALA A 253 -0.91 6.79 -20.86
C ALA A 253 -0.28 5.41 -20.62
N ALA A 254 -0.74 4.66 -19.61
CA ALA A 254 -0.17 3.36 -19.28
C ALA A 254 -0.36 2.32 -20.40
N ARG A 255 0.67 1.51 -20.63
CA ARG A 255 0.65 0.38 -21.56
C ARG A 255 -0.08 -0.79 -20.92
N ARG A 256 -1.13 -1.27 -21.59
CA ARG A 256 -2.06 -2.29 -21.10
C ARG A 256 -1.87 -3.66 -21.75
N ASN A 257 -0.62 -4.03 -22.01
CA ASN A 257 -0.27 -5.38 -22.41
C ASN A 257 1.23 -5.65 -22.16
N PRO A 258 1.61 -6.38 -21.09
CA PRO A 258 0.78 -6.76 -19.95
C PRO A 258 0.53 -5.56 -19.00
N PRO A 259 -0.48 -5.64 -18.11
CA PRO A 259 -1.51 -6.69 -18.02
C PRO A 259 -2.45 -6.57 -19.23
N SER A 260 -2.98 -7.68 -19.75
CA SER A 260 -3.94 -7.60 -20.87
C SER A 260 -5.29 -7.05 -20.39
N GLY A 261 -5.93 -6.20 -21.20
CA GLY A 261 -7.28 -5.67 -20.95
C GLY A 261 -7.30 -4.22 -20.48
N THR A 262 -8.47 -3.72 -20.08
CA THR A 262 -8.66 -2.33 -19.64
C THR A 262 -9.01 -2.17 -18.17
N LYS A 263 -9.23 -3.30 -17.48
CA LYS A 263 -9.54 -3.34 -16.06
C LYS A 263 -8.25 -3.26 -15.24
N TRP A 264 -8.40 -2.80 -14.01
CA TRP A 264 -7.33 -2.85 -13.03
C TRP A 264 -6.90 -4.29 -12.75
N HIS A 265 -5.59 -4.47 -12.58
CA HIS A 265 -4.96 -5.71 -12.14
C HIS A 265 -4.30 -5.44 -10.78
N ASP A 266 -4.48 -6.36 -9.85
CA ASP A 266 -4.05 -6.26 -8.44
C ASP A 266 -2.57 -5.91 -8.19
N ARG A 267 -1.68 -6.10 -9.15
CA ARG A 267 -0.24 -5.86 -9.05
C ARG A 267 0.31 -4.97 -10.16
N TYR A 268 -0.32 -5.00 -11.33
CA TYR A 268 0.03 -4.11 -12.44
C TYR A 268 -0.65 -2.74 -12.37
N GLY A 269 -1.69 -2.61 -11.57
CA GLY A 269 -2.61 -1.48 -11.66
C GLY A 269 -3.33 -1.46 -13.00
N ILE A 270 -3.48 -0.26 -13.58
CA ILE A 270 -4.01 -0.07 -14.94
C ILE A 270 -2.98 -0.47 -16.01
N GLY A 271 -1.71 -0.59 -15.65
CA GLY A 271 -0.67 -1.12 -16.54
C GLY A 271 0.70 -0.48 -16.33
N ARG A 272 1.55 -0.61 -17.35
CA ARG A 272 2.95 -0.21 -17.26
C ARG A 272 3.13 1.25 -17.68
N VAL A 273 3.84 2.04 -16.88
CA VAL A 273 4.06 3.46 -17.16
C VAL A 273 4.76 3.69 -18.51
N SER A 274 4.45 4.80 -19.18
CA SER A 274 5.02 5.17 -20.49
C SER A 274 5.29 6.66 -20.56
N ALA A 275 6.56 7.04 -20.46
CA ALA A 275 6.94 8.45 -20.42
C ALA A 275 6.58 9.19 -21.72
N SER A 276 6.87 8.59 -22.87
CA SER A 276 6.55 9.17 -24.17
C SER A 276 5.05 9.41 -24.35
N ALA A 277 4.22 8.43 -23.98
CA ALA A 277 2.77 8.57 -24.09
C ALA A 277 2.20 9.60 -23.09
N ALA A 278 2.77 9.69 -21.89
CA ALA A 278 2.34 10.66 -20.90
C ALA A 278 2.69 12.10 -21.32
N VAL A 279 3.90 12.34 -21.84
CA VAL A 279 4.30 13.63 -22.40
C VAL A 279 3.45 14.00 -23.61
N GLN A 280 3.20 13.05 -24.52
CA GLN A 280 2.32 13.29 -25.67
C GLN A 280 0.89 13.64 -25.24
N ALA A 281 0.38 13.01 -24.17
CA ALA A 281 -0.93 13.35 -23.63
C ALA A 281 -0.99 14.81 -23.14
N VAL A 282 0.09 15.34 -22.56
CA VAL A 282 0.18 16.75 -22.16
C VAL A 282 0.19 17.68 -23.38
N ILE A 283 0.96 17.35 -24.42
CA ILE A 283 0.97 18.10 -25.68
C ILE A 283 -0.46 18.20 -26.26
N ASN A 284 -1.21 17.10 -26.26
CA ASN A 284 -2.55 17.11 -26.82
C ASN A 284 -3.56 17.95 -26.00
N LEU A 285 -3.32 18.20 -24.71
CA LEU A 285 -4.17 19.08 -23.90
C LEU A 285 -4.12 20.53 -24.39
N THR A 286 -2.99 20.97 -24.95
CA THR A 286 -2.79 22.34 -25.39
C THR A 286 -3.42 22.55 -26.77
N ASP A 287 -3.25 21.58 -27.66
CA ASP A 287 -3.88 21.56 -29.00
C ASP A 287 -5.41 21.57 -28.93
N GLY A 288 -6.01 20.85 -27.97
CA GLY A 288 -7.46 20.84 -27.75
C GLY A 288 -8.02 22.14 -27.14
N SER A 289 -7.18 22.96 -26.51
CA SER A 289 -7.58 24.24 -25.91
C SER A 289 -7.54 25.43 -26.88
N GLY A 290 -6.95 25.25 -28.07
CA GLY A 290 -6.79 26.29 -29.10
C GLY A 290 -7.99 26.55 -30.01
N GLY A 291 -9.09 25.78 -29.91
CA GLY A 291 -10.25 25.88 -30.82
C GLY A 291 -11.40 26.79 -30.36
N GLY A 292 -11.32 27.44 -29.20
CA GLY A 292 -12.47 28.04 -28.53
C GLY A 292 -12.25 29.44 -27.96
N ALA A 293 -11.58 30.35 -28.68
CA ALA A 293 -11.50 31.76 -28.30
C ALA A 293 -11.72 32.66 -29.52
N ALA A 294 -12.96 32.67 -30.02
CA ALA A 294 -13.42 33.75 -30.89
C ALA A 294 -13.46 35.06 -30.09
N THR A 295 -12.65 36.01 -30.54
CA THR A 295 -12.47 37.35 -30.00
C THR A 295 -13.79 38.12 -29.86
N ALA A 296 -14.25 38.33 -28.63
CA ALA A 296 -15.21 39.40 -28.33
C ALA A 296 -14.43 40.72 -28.16
N ARG A 297 -14.26 41.47 -29.25
CA ARG A 297 -13.86 42.89 -29.20
C ARG A 297 -15.00 43.70 -28.56
N GLY A 298 -14.97 43.84 -27.24
CA GLY A 298 -15.81 44.80 -26.50
C GLY A 298 -15.28 46.22 -26.66
N GLY A 299 -15.96 47.02 -27.49
CA GLY A 299 -15.67 48.44 -27.68
C GLY A 299 -15.81 49.24 -26.38
N ARG A 300 -14.76 49.96 -25.99
CA ARG A 300 -14.85 50.99 -24.95
C ARG A 300 -15.45 52.27 -25.56
N LYS A 301 -16.74 52.52 -25.30
CA LYS A 301 -17.33 53.86 -25.43
C LYS A 301 -16.88 54.73 -24.24
N ARG A 302 -16.42 55.94 -24.59
CA ARG A 302 -15.96 57.05 -23.74
C ARG A 302 -16.97 57.46 -22.66
N LEU A 303 -16.45 57.90 -21.51
CA LEU A 303 -17.06 58.98 -20.73
C LEU A 303 -16.07 60.14 -20.60
N SER A 304 -16.45 61.29 -21.16
CA SER A 304 -15.75 62.56 -21.07
C SER A 304 -16.04 63.24 -19.74
N ARG A 305 -15.00 63.69 -19.03
CA ARG A 305 -15.12 64.78 -18.04
C ARG A 305 -14.70 66.09 -18.71
N LYS A 306 -15.66 66.99 -18.91
CA LYS A 306 -15.41 68.41 -19.19
C LYS A 306 -14.99 69.10 -17.88
N LYS A 307 -13.93 69.91 -17.96
CA LYS A 307 -13.62 71.00 -17.02
C LYS A 307 -14.21 72.30 -17.58
N LYS A 308 -14.64 73.15 -16.65
CA LYS A 308 -15.35 74.44 -16.78
C LYS A 308 -16.84 74.33 -16.94
#